data_AF-A0A442WKQ8-F1
#
_entry.id   AF-A0A442WKQ8-F1
#
_cell.length_a   1.000
_cell.length_b   1.000
_cell.length_c   1.000
_cell.angle_alpha   90.00
_cell.angle_beta   90.00
_cell.angle_gamma   90.00
#
_symmetry.space_group_name_H-M   'P 1'
#
loop_
_entity.id
_entity.type
_entity.pdbx_description
1 polymer ?
#
loop_
_entity_poly.entity_id
_entity_poly.type
_entity_poly.pdbx_seq_one_letter_code
_entity_poly.pdbx_strand_id
1 'polypeptide(L)'
;MATRPISPEDHDRIAKAIRVAESNTDGEIYCVVAYASDGYFFPAAFMATLAMLVVSLAVSYGLEAWWLSIRLPHFVIAQLLAMASVLVLLWALPGLRIHLVPRRLRYQAAHANAIKQFLARNVHRTTARTGVLVFVSIAEHYAEVIADSGIDSRVGQDVWDGVVRDLTAHARDDRLADGFIKAIEATAAVLAEHFPVSSGDSNELDDHLVEI
;
A
#
# COMPACT_ATOMS: atom_id res chain seq x y z
N MET A 1 -4.15 7.41 8.19
CA MET A 1 -3.24 6.62 9.04
C MET A 1 -2.14 7.56 9.48
N ALA A 2 -1.88 7.65 10.79
CA ALA A 2 -0.73 8.40 11.25
C ALA A 2 0.54 7.61 10.96
N THR A 3 1.63 8.32 10.72
CA THR A 3 2.98 7.83 10.43
C THR A 3 3.74 7.54 11.72
N ARG A 4 3.08 6.95 12.72
CA ARG A 4 3.77 6.58 13.96
C ARG A 4 4.54 5.28 13.70
N PRO A 5 5.87 5.26 13.92
CA PRO A 5 6.63 4.03 13.87
C PRO A 5 6.04 3.03 14.87
N ILE A 6 5.94 1.77 14.45
CA ILE A 6 5.45 0.71 15.32
C ILE A 6 6.47 0.55 16.45
N SER A 7 5.99 0.55 17.69
CA SER A 7 6.89 0.49 18.85
C SER A 7 7.57 -0.88 18.92
N PRO A 8 8.75 -1.00 19.55
CA PRO A 8 9.37 -2.30 19.78
C PRO A 8 8.45 -3.28 20.54
N GLU A 9 7.63 -2.77 21.46
CA GLU A 9 6.63 -3.56 22.17
C GLU A 9 5.54 -4.08 21.23
N ASP A 10 5.09 -3.27 20.27
CA ASP A 10 4.13 -3.71 19.25
C ASP A 10 4.73 -4.73 18.28
N HIS A 11 6.01 -4.60 17.93
CA HIS A 11 6.75 -5.61 17.17
C HIS A 11 6.75 -6.96 17.90
N ASP A 12 7.08 -6.97 19.19
CA ASP A 12 7.07 -8.19 20.01
C ASP A 12 5.66 -8.79 20.12
N ARG A 13 4.62 -7.96 20.26
CA ARG A 13 3.22 -8.40 20.28
C ARG A 13 2.81 -9.06 18.97
N ILE A 14 3.19 -8.47 17.83
CA ILE A 14 2.88 -9.02 16.50
C ILE A 14 3.66 -10.31 16.26
N ALA A 15 4.97 -10.33 16.55
CA ALA A 15 5.80 -11.53 16.44
C ALA A 15 5.27 -12.69 17.29
N LYS A 16 4.78 -12.40 18.50
CA LYS A 16 4.12 -13.40 19.36
C LYS A 16 2.81 -13.90 18.75
N ALA A 17 2.01 -13.02 18.15
CA ALA A 17 0.78 -13.40 17.48
C ALA A 17 1.04 -14.32 16.27
N ILE A 18 2.09 -14.03 15.48
CA ILE A 18 2.53 -14.87 14.36
C ILE A 18 2.91 -16.28 14.85
N ARG A 19 3.80 -16.37 15.86
CA ARG A 19 4.20 -17.67 16.45
C ARG A 19 3.02 -18.49 16.97
N VAL A 20 2.06 -17.83 17.63
CA VAL A 20 0.86 -18.49 18.15
C VAL A 20 -0.02 -18.97 17.01
N ALA A 21 -0.18 -18.17 15.95
CA ALA A 21 -0.93 -18.55 14.77
C ALA A 21 -0.33 -19.79 14.09
N GLU A 22 0.97 -19.73 13.76
CA GLU A 22 1.69 -20.81 13.06
C GLU A 22 1.77 -22.10 13.89
N SER A 23 1.73 -22.03 15.22
CA SER A 23 1.67 -23.25 16.04
C SER A 23 0.42 -24.12 15.84
N ASN A 24 -0.61 -23.59 15.16
CA ASN A 24 -1.88 -24.28 14.92
C ASN A 24 -2.09 -24.70 13.45
N THR A 25 -1.17 -24.39 12.54
CA THR A 25 -1.33 -24.63 11.10
C THR A 25 0.01 -24.78 10.39
N ASP A 26 0.07 -25.59 9.34
CA ASP A 26 1.25 -25.69 8.44
C ASP A 26 1.34 -24.48 7.47
N GLY A 27 0.56 -23.43 7.72
CA GLY A 27 0.53 -22.21 6.94
C GLY A 27 1.39 -21.12 7.55
N GLU A 28 2.15 -20.44 6.71
CA GLU A 28 3.16 -19.45 7.11
C GLU A 28 2.62 -18.04 6.89
N ILE A 29 2.71 -17.15 7.89
CA ILE A 29 2.10 -15.81 7.82
C ILE A 29 3.18 -14.73 7.85
N TYR A 30 3.36 -14.07 6.72
CA TYR A 30 4.30 -12.96 6.58
C TYR A 30 3.61 -11.61 6.63
N CYS A 31 4.05 -10.71 7.51
CA CYS A 31 3.46 -9.38 7.67
C CYS A 31 4.40 -8.28 7.18
N VAL A 32 3.87 -7.35 6.38
CA VAL A 32 4.62 -6.20 5.87
C VAL A 32 3.81 -4.92 6.01
N VAL A 33 4.46 -3.88 6.53
CA VAL A 33 3.98 -2.50 6.48
C VAL A 33 4.90 -1.65 5.62
N ALA A 34 4.33 -0.99 4.62
CA ALA A 34 5.02 -0.01 3.79
C ALA A 34 4.56 1.41 4.16
N TYR A 35 5.50 2.32 4.40
CA TYR A 35 5.15 3.72 4.61
C TYR A 35 4.61 4.37 3.33
N ALA A 36 5.22 4.03 2.19
CA ALA A 36 4.74 4.37 0.86
C ALA A 36 5.20 3.30 -0.14
N SER A 37 4.39 3.02 -1.16
CA SER A 37 4.69 1.98 -2.14
C SER A 37 5.44 2.49 -3.38
N ASP A 38 5.49 3.81 -3.61
CA ASP A 38 6.25 4.44 -4.70
C ASP A 38 6.57 5.91 -4.36
N GLY A 39 7.50 6.53 -5.10
CA GLY A 39 7.89 7.93 -4.92
C GLY A 39 6.92 8.97 -5.52
N TYR A 40 5.95 8.51 -6.33
CA TYR A 40 4.83 9.26 -6.94
C TYR A 40 5.18 10.53 -7.75
N PHE A 41 6.46 10.85 -7.95
CA PHE A 41 6.86 12.09 -8.61
C PHE A 41 6.35 12.17 -10.05
N PHE A 42 6.60 11.13 -10.87
CA PHE A 42 6.19 11.14 -12.28
C PHE A 42 4.67 11.16 -12.47
N PRO A 43 3.87 10.31 -11.80
CA PRO A 43 2.41 10.40 -11.90
C PRO A 43 1.88 11.75 -11.42
N ALA A 44 2.41 12.31 -10.34
CA ALA A 44 1.99 13.62 -9.83
C ALA A 44 2.33 14.76 -10.81
N ALA A 45 3.55 14.76 -11.37
CA ALA A 45 3.99 15.75 -12.34
C ALA A 45 3.17 15.69 -13.63
N PHE A 46 2.83 14.48 -14.11
CA PHE A 46 1.95 14.28 -15.25
C PHE A 46 0.55 14.85 -15.00
N MET A 47 -0.06 14.51 -13.85
CA MET A 47 -1.38 15.02 -13.49
C MET A 47 -1.39 16.55 -13.31
N ALA A 48 -0.36 17.11 -12.69
CA ALA A 48 -0.22 18.55 -12.53
C ALA A 48 -0.03 19.26 -13.88
N THR A 49 0.74 18.67 -14.80
CA THR A 49 0.93 19.19 -16.16
C THR A 49 -0.38 19.23 -16.94
N LEU A 50 -1.15 18.14 -16.89
CA LEU A 50 -2.45 18.07 -17.55
C LEU A 50 -3.43 19.10 -16.98
N ALA A 51 -3.53 19.20 -15.65
CA ALA A 51 -4.37 20.18 -14.98
C ALA A 51 -3.95 21.61 -15.36
N MET A 52 -2.65 21.88 -15.40
CA MET A 52 -2.11 23.17 -15.79
C MET A 52 -2.44 23.53 -17.25
N LEU A 53 -2.41 22.57 -18.18
CA LEU A 53 -2.82 22.81 -19.57
C LEU A 53 -4.30 23.18 -19.66
N VAL A 54 -5.17 22.48 -18.92
CA VAL A 54 -6.60 22.78 -18.86
C VAL A 54 -6.85 24.17 -18.26
N VAL A 55 -6.17 24.50 -17.17
CA VAL A 55 -6.26 25.83 -16.53
C VAL A 55 -5.73 26.91 -17.46
N SER A 56 -4.61 26.69 -18.15
CA SER A 56 -4.04 27.62 -19.13
C SER A 56 -5.04 27.93 -20.25
N LEU A 57 -5.70 26.89 -20.79
CA LEU A 57 -6.73 27.05 -21.82
C LEU A 57 -7.94 27.86 -21.31
N ALA A 58 -8.42 27.56 -20.11
CA ALA A 58 -9.54 28.28 -19.49
C ALA A 58 -9.19 29.76 -19.23
N VAL A 59 -7.98 30.04 -18.73
CA VAL A 59 -7.48 31.40 -18.52
C VAL A 59 -7.35 32.15 -19.85
N SER A 60 -6.84 31.50 -20.90
CA SER A 60 -6.76 32.10 -22.24
C SER A 60 -8.12 32.53 -22.75
N TYR A 61 -9.14 31.66 -22.63
CA TYR A 61 -10.51 31.99 -23.06
C TYR A 61 -11.13 33.10 -22.20
N GLY A 62 -10.86 33.11 -20.89
CA GLY A 62 -11.34 34.16 -19.98
C GLY A 62 -10.72 35.54 -20.27
N LEU A 63 -9.43 35.59 -20.57
CA LEU A 63 -8.75 36.82 -20.98
C LEU A 63 -9.35 37.40 -22.26
N GLU A 64 -9.61 36.54 -23.24
CA GLU A 64 -10.27 36.93 -24.50
C GLU A 64 -11.69 37.46 -24.25
N ALA A 65 -12.49 36.76 -23.45
CA ALA A 65 -13.85 37.16 -23.10
C ALA A 65 -13.91 38.51 -22.36
N TRP A 66 -12.87 38.87 -21.60
CA TRP A 66 -12.77 40.14 -20.88
C TRP A 66 -11.97 41.22 -21.63
N TRP A 67 -11.67 40.98 -22.92
CA TRP A 67 -10.92 41.92 -23.76
C TRP A 67 -9.52 42.28 -23.23
N LEU A 68 -8.94 41.43 -22.38
CA LEU A 68 -7.61 41.61 -21.82
C LEU A 68 -6.56 41.05 -22.78
N SER A 69 -5.74 41.94 -23.35
CA SER A 69 -4.72 41.56 -24.33
C SER A 69 -3.38 41.27 -23.63
N ILE A 70 -2.93 40.01 -23.67
CA ILE A 70 -1.58 39.60 -23.28
C ILE A 70 -0.79 39.24 -24.54
N ARG A 71 0.42 39.78 -24.70
CA ARG A 71 1.28 39.37 -25.82
C ARG A 71 1.67 37.91 -25.65
N LEU A 72 1.53 37.11 -26.71
CA LEU A 72 1.80 35.67 -26.73
C LEU A 72 3.13 35.26 -26.04
N PRO A 73 4.27 35.95 -26.23
CA PRO A 73 5.52 35.56 -25.55
C PRO A 73 5.43 35.64 -24.02
N HIS A 74 4.73 36.62 -23.45
CA HIS A 74 4.58 36.75 -22.00
C HIS A 74 3.70 35.64 -21.44
N PHE A 75 2.65 35.27 -22.16
CA PHE A 75 1.78 34.15 -21.79
C PHE A 75 2.57 32.82 -21.76
N VAL A 76 3.38 32.56 -22.80
CA VAL A 76 4.23 31.36 -22.86
C VAL A 76 5.28 31.35 -21.75
N ILE A 77 5.95 32.48 -21.49
CA ILE A 77 6.92 32.58 -20.39
C ILE A 77 6.24 32.32 -19.03
N ALA A 78 5.08 32.92 -18.78
CA ALA A 78 4.31 32.68 -17.55
C ALA A 78 3.94 31.20 -17.39
N GLN A 79 3.54 30.54 -18.47
CA GLN A 79 3.25 29.11 -18.48
C GLN A 79 4.51 28.27 -18.18
N LEU A 80 5.66 28.59 -18.76
CA LEU A 80 6.91 27.86 -18.47
C LEU A 80 7.36 28.05 -17.02
N LEU A 81 7.26 29.27 -16.50
CA LEU A 81 7.59 29.57 -15.10
C LEU A 81 6.66 28.84 -14.13
N ALA A 82 5.34 28.88 -14.37
CA ALA A 82 4.39 28.17 -13.53
C ALA A 82 4.64 26.65 -13.54
N MET A 83 5.01 26.07 -14.70
CA MET A 83 5.36 24.65 -14.79
C MET A 83 6.61 24.34 -13.98
N ALA A 84 7.67 25.14 -14.14
CA ALA A 84 8.90 24.98 -13.38
C ALA A 84 8.65 25.10 -11.87
N SER A 85 7.85 26.08 -11.44
CA SER A 85 7.47 26.24 -10.03
C SER A 85 6.72 25.02 -9.48
N VAL A 86 5.78 24.45 -10.24
CA VAL A 86 5.07 23.23 -9.85
C VAL A 86 6.03 22.05 -9.70
N LEU A 87 6.95 21.85 -10.65
CA LEU A 87 7.93 20.76 -10.56
C LEU A 87 8.87 20.91 -9.35
N VAL A 88 9.34 22.14 -9.08
CA VAL A 88 10.14 22.44 -7.89
C VAL A 88 9.33 22.17 -6.61
N LEU A 89 8.05 22.54 -6.58
CA LEU A 89 7.17 22.28 -5.43
C LEU A 89 6.99 20.78 -5.18
N LEU A 90 6.75 19.99 -6.23
CA LEU A 90 6.63 18.53 -6.13
C LEU A 90 7.95 17.87 -5.70
N TRP A 91 9.08 18.40 -6.14
CA TRP A 91 10.39 17.94 -5.70
C TRP A 91 10.59 18.23 -4.20
N ALA A 92 10.36 19.47 -3.78
CA ALA A 92 10.60 19.94 -2.42
C ALA A 92 9.62 19.38 -1.38
N LEU A 93 8.37 19.07 -1.77
CA LEU A 93 7.31 18.61 -0.86
C LEU A 93 6.76 17.23 -1.28
N PRO A 94 7.41 16.13 -0.90
CA PRO A 94 6.98 14.78 -1.28
C PRO A 94 5.55 14.43 -0.85
N GLY A 95 5.09 14.94 0.29
CA GLY A 95 3.72 14.71 0.79
C GLY A 95 2.61 15.22 -0.14
N LEU A 96 2.89 16.20 -1.01
CA LEU A 96 1.89 16.70 -1.97
C LEU A 96 1.67 15.74 -3.14
N ARG A 97 2.68 14.92 -3.48
CA ARG A 97 2.66 14.08 -4.68
C ARG A 97 1.47 13.15 -4.67
N ILE A 98 1.24 12.46 -3.56
CA ILE A 98 0.18 11.44 -3.44
C ILE A 98 -1.23 12.02 -3.59
N HIS A 99 -1.43 13.29 -3.23
CA HIS A 99 -2.72 13.96 -3.36
C HIS A 99 -3.09 14.28 -4.81
N LEU A 100 -2.08 14.45 -5.68
CA LEU A 100 -2.29 14.67 -7.11
C LEU A 100 -2.53 13.38 -7.90
N VAL A 101 -2.23 12.22 -7.31
CA VAL A 101 -2.34 10.93 -7.98
C VAL A 101 -3.73 10.32 -7.77
N PRO A 102 -4.44 9.91 -8.85
CA PRO A 102 -5.70 9.19 -8.75
C PRO A 102 -5.61 7.93 -7.89
N ARG A 103 -6.68 7.61 -7.14
CA ARG A 103 -6.72 6.44 -6.25
C ARG A 103 -6.39 5.13 -6.97
N ARG A 104 -6.83 4.97 -8.22
CA ARG A 104 -6.56 3.76 -9.02
C ARG A 104 -5.06 3.51 -9.21
N LEU A 105 -4.29 4.54 -9.57
CA LEU A 105 -2.84 4.41 -9.76
C LEU A 105 -2.12 4.13 -8.44
N ARG A 106 -2.56 4.76 -7.34
CA ARG A 106 -2.03 4.48 -5.99
C ARG A 106 -2.24 3.03 -5.59
N TYR A 107 -3.44 2.49 -5.81
CA TYR A 107 -3.74 1.10 -5.48
C TYR A 107 -2.99 0.11 -6.36
N GLN A 108 -2.82 0.41 -7.65
CA GLN A 108 -1.96 -0.40 -8.53
C GLN A 108 -0.50 -0.41 -8.07
N ALA A 109 0.04 0.74 -7.65
CA ALA A 109 1.40 0.82 -7.12
C ALA A 109 1.54 0.04 -5.82
N ALA A 110 0.57 0.14 -4.91
CA ALA A 110 0.55 -0.60 -3.66
C ALA A 110 0.46 -2.11 -3.87
N HIS A 111 -0.45 -2.57 -4.73
CA HIS A 111 -0.57 -3.97 -5.14
C HIS A 111 0.73 -4.49 -5.79
N ALA A 112 1.33 -3.72 -6.69
CA ALA A 112 2.61 -4.09 -7.30
C ALA A 112 3.74 -4.20 -6.25
N ASN A 113 3.73 -3.37 -5.21
CA ASN A 113 4.67 -3.50 -4.10
C ASN A 113 4.39 -4.75 -3.26
N ALA A 114 3.13 -5.04 -2.93
CA ALA A 114 2.73 -6.25 -2.22
C ALA A 114 3.23 -7.51 -2.96
N ILE A 115 2.99 -7.60 -4.27
CA ILE A 115 3.51 -8.70 -5.12
C ILE A 115 5.04 -8.76 -5.08
N LYS A 116 5.74 -7.63 -5.18
CA LYS A 116 7.20 -7.60 -5.09
C LYS A 116 7.69 -8.16 -3.76
N GLN A 117 7.05 -7.82 -2.64
CA GLN A 117 7.42 -8.36 -1.34
C GLN A 117 7.12 -9.86 -1.22
N PHE A 118 5.96 -10.31 -1.70
CA PHE A 118 5.59 -11.72 -1.75
C PHE A 118 6.64 -12.58 -2.49
N LEU A 119 7.12 -12.07 -3.63
CA LEU A 119 8.15 -12.73 -4.43
C LEU A 119 9.55 -12.60 -3.80
N ALA A 120 9.94 -11.41 -3.35
CA ALA A 120 11.27 -11.17 -2.79
C ALA A 120 11.53 -11.93 -1.49
N ARG A 121 10.48 -12.19 -0.71
CA ARG A 121 10.55 -12.88 0.58
C ARG A 121 10.33 -14.38 0.48
N ASN A 122 10.22 -14.92 -0.75
CA ASN A 122 10.04 -16.36 -0.98
C ASN A 122 8.82 -16.96 -0.26
N VAL A 123 7.79 -16.15 0.04
CA VAL A 123 6.53 -16.61 0.67
C VAL A 123 5.85 -17.66 -0.22
N HIS A 124 6.10 -17.61 -1.53
CA HIS A 124 5.63 -18.55 -2.55
C HIS A 124 6.47 -19.84 -2.69
N ARG A 125 7.56 -19.98 -1.92
CA ARG A 125 8.49 -21.11 -2.01
C ARG A 125 8.33 -22.13 -0.89
N THR A 126 7.28 -21.99 -0.08
CA THR A 126 7.05 -22.95 0.99
C THR A 126 6.79 -24.34 0.43
N THR A 127 7.21 -25.38 1.15
CA THR A 127 7.15 -26.77 0.66
C THR A 127 5.74 -27.16 0.24
N ALA A 128 4.72 -26.66 0.94
CA ALA A 128 3.30 -26.89 0.69
C ALA A 128 2.58 -25.76 -0.08
N ARG A 129 3.27 -24.65 -0.44
CA ARG A 129 2.65 -23.45 -1.02
C ARG A 129 1.52 -22.88 -0.17
N THR A 130 1.78 -22.79 1.13
CA THR A 130 0.87 -22.36 2.19
C THR A 130 1.26 -21.00 2.78
N GLY A 131 2.01 -20.18 2.04
CA GLY A 131 2.38 -18.84 2.50
C GLY A 131 1.28 -17.80 2.28
N VAL A 132 1.05 -16.96 3.28
CA VAL A 132 0.15 -15.80 3.23
C VAL A 132 0.93 -14.52 3.55
N LEU A 133 0.81 -13.51 2.70
CA LEU A 133 1.31 -12.16 2.96
C LEU A 133 0.16 -11.25 3.39
N VAL A 134 0.28 -10.64 4.57
CA VAL A 134 -0.56 -9.54 5.03
C VAL A 134 0.19 -8.22 4.79
N PHE A 135 -0.27 -7.43 3.84
CA PHE A 135 0.38 -6.18 3.42
C PHE A 135 -0.46 -4.95 3.75
N VAL A 136 0.17 -3.91 4.30
CA VAL A 136 -0.44 -2.60 4.54
C VAL A 136 0.44 -1.49 3.96
N SER A 137 -0.15 -0.57 3.21
CA SER A 137 0.51 0.64 2.70
C SER A 137 -0.12 1.89 3.30
N ILE A 138 0.66 2.62 4.09
CA ILE A 138 0.20 3.72 4.94
C ILE A 138 -0.18 4.96 4.14
N ALA A 139 0.66 5.38 3.20
CA ALA A 139 0.40 6.58 2.40
C ALA A 139 -0.83 6.41 1.49
N GLU A 140 -1.02 5.21 0.93
CA GLU A 140 -2.09 4.87 0.00
C GLU A 140 -3.41 4.53 0.70
N HIS A 141 -3.39 4.31 2.02
CA HIS A 141 -4.51 3.75 2.78
C HIS A 141 -5.03 2.47 2.11
N TYR A 142 -4.10 1.57 1.84
CA TYR A 142 -4.32 0.32 1.12
C TYR A 142 -3.89 -0.84 2.00
N ALA A 143 -4.65 -1.92 1.98
CA ALA A 143 -4.29 -3.18 2.61
C ALA A 143 -4.71 -4.32 1.67
N GLU A 144 -3.93 -5.39 1.67
CA GLU A 144 -4.16 -6.56 0.83
C GLU A 144 -3.62 -7.81 1.52
N VAL A 145 -4.32 -8.92 1.34
CA VAL A 145 -3.84 -10.24 1.74
C VAL A 145 -3.60 -11.05 0.48
N ILE A 146 -2.37 -11.53 0.30
CA ILE A 146 -1.97 -12.34 -0.85
C ILE A 146 -1.65 -13.73 -0.35
N ALA A 147 -2.43 -14.71 -0.76
CA ALA A 147 -2.20 -16.12 -0.47
C ALA A 147 -1.54 -16.82 -1.66
N ASP A 148 -0.68 -17.81 -1.41
CA ASP A 148 -0.16 -18.67 -2.47
C ASP A 148 -1.27 -19.58 -3.03
N SER A 149 -1.02 -20.10 -4.22
CA SER A 149 -1.85 -21.00 -5.01
C SER A 149 -2.42 -22.20 -4.24
N GLY A 150 -1.71 -22.73 -3.23
CA GLY A 150 -2.21 -23.80 -2.38
C GLY A 150 -3.46 -23.37 -1.60
N ILE A 151 -3.42 -22.18 -1.01
CA ILE A 151 -4.49 -21.62 -0.19
C ILE A 151 -5.59 -20.98 -1.04
N ASP A 152 -5.21 -20.23 -2.08
CA ASP A 152 -6.16 -19.56 -2.98
C ASP A 152 -7.14 -20.54 -3.65
N SER A 153 -6.69 -21.79 -3.89
CA SER A 153 -7.55 -22.86 -4.44
C SER A 153 -8.60 -23.40 -3.46
N ARG A 154 -8.48 -23.10 -2.16
CA ARG A 154 -9.30 -23.66 -1.07
C ARG A 154 -10.16 -22.62 -0.37
N VAL A 155 -9.72 -21.36 -0.33
CA VAL A 155 -10.34 -20.28 0.44
C VAL A 155 -10.92 -19.24 -0.51
N GLY A 156 -12.18 -18.84 -0.30
CA GLY A 156 -12.84 -17.80 -1.08
C GLY A 156 -12.30 -16.40 -0.79
N GLN A 157 -12.31 -15.53 -1.82
CA GLN A 157 -11.86 -14.14 -1.72
C GLN A 157 -12.62 -13.33 -0.64
N ASP A 158 -13.89 -13.67 -0.38
CA ASP A 158 -14.76 -13.02 0.58
C ASP A 158 -14.23 -13.10 2.03
N VAL A 159 -13.48 -14.15 2.35
CA VAL A 159 -12.81 -14.33 3.64
C VAL A 159 -11.71 -13.27 3.80
N TRP A 160 -10.87 -13.10 2.79
CA TRP A 160 -9.78 -12.12 2.77
C TRP A 160 -10.29 -10.69 2.79
N ASP A 161 -11.40 -10.41 2.09
CA ASP A 161 -12.04 -9.10 2.11
C ASP A 161 -12.46 -8.67 3.53
N GLY A 162 -12.89 -9.61 4.36
CA GLY A 162 -13.18 -9.38 5.77
C GLY A 162 -11.94 -8.97 6.56
N VAL A 163 -10.84 -9.71 6.40
CA VAL A 163 -9.54 -9.43 7.04
C VAL A 163 -9.03 -8.04 6.65
N VAL A 164 -9.05 -7.73 5.35
CA VAL A 164 -8.60 -6.44 4.81
C VAL A 164 -9.44 -5.28 5.35
N ARG A 165 -10.77 -5.46 5.44
CA ARG A 165 -11.68 -4.44 5.98
C ARG A 165 -11.34 -4.12 7.44
N ASP A 166 -11.14 -5.14 8.25
CA ASP A 166 -10.88 -4.97 9.68
C ASP A 166 -9.50 -4.37 9.92
N LEU A 167 -8.48 -4.82 9.19
CA LEU A 167 -7.14 -4.26 9.21
C LEU A 167 -7.14 -2.76 8.82
N THR A 168 -7.85 -2.42 7.75
CA THR A 168 -7.99 -1.04 7.28
C THR A 168 -8.71 -0.17 8.31
N ALA A 169 -9.71 -0.70 9.02
CA ALA A 169 -10.41 0.03 10.07
C ALA A 169 -9.50 0.36 11.27
N HIS A 170 -8.75 -0.63 11.78
CA HIS A 170 -7.84 -0.43 12.92
C HIS A 170 -6.71 0.55 12.58
N ALA A 171 -6.19 0.48 11.36
CA ALA A 171 -5.15 1.38 10.92
C ALA A 171 -5.64 2.82 10.70
N ARG A 172 -6.94 3.04 10.43
CA ARG A 172 -7.53 4.40 10.46
C ARG A 172 -7.55 4.98 11.87
N ASP A 173 -7.70 4.15 12.89
CA ASP A 173 -7.79 4.53 14.31
C ASP A 173 -6.42 4.64 15.01
N ASP A 174 -5.30 4.64 14.27
CA ASP A 174 -3.93 4.63 14.82
C ASP A 174 -3.61 3.38 15.68
N ARG A 175 -4.33 2.27 15.43
CA ARG A 175 -4.16 0.99 16.13
C ARG A 175 -3.67 -0.10 15.18
N LEU A 176 -2.63 0.21 14.42
CA LEU A 176 -2.13 -0.66 13.36
C LEU A 176 -1.67 -2.03 13.90
N ALA A 177 -1.00 -2.05 15.05
CA ALA A 177 -0.56 -3.30 15.68
C ALA A 177 -1.73 -4.22 16.04
N ASP A 178 -2.79 -3.68 16.65
CA ASP A 178 -4.01 -4.43 16.94
C ASP A 178 -4.70 -4.93 15.67
N GLY A 179 -4.64 -4.13 14.60
CA GLY A 179 -5.11 -4.52 13.27
C GLY A 179 -4.36 -5.72 12.71
N PHE A 180 -3.02 -5.71 12.77
CA PHE A 180 -2.19 -6.83 12.35
C PHE A 180 -2.47 -8.08 13.18
N ILE A 181 -2.52 -7.97 14.51
CA ILE A 181 -2.81 -9.11 15.40
C ILE A 181 -4.14 -9.75 15.02
N LYS A 182 -5.21 -8.97 14.84
CA LYS A 182 -6.51 -9.51 14.40
C LYS A 182 -6.48 -10.11 13.01
N ALA A 183 -5.73 -9.51 12.08
CA ALA A 183 -5.58 -10.05 10.74
C ALA A 183 -4.83 -11.39 10.75
N ILE A 184 -3.80 -11.52 11.58
CA ILE A 184 -3.05 -12.76 11.82
C ILE A 184 -3.98 -13.80 12.43
N GLU A 185 -4.72 -13.47 13.50
CA GLU A 185 -5.68 -14.39 14.14
C GLU A 185 -6.75 -14.90 13.17
N ALA A 186 -7.33 -14.01 12.35
CA ALA A 186 -8.32 -14.39 11.36
C ALA A 186 -7.73 -15.26 10.24
N THR A 187 -6.53 -14.93 9.76
CA THR A 187 -5.80 -15.71 8.76
C THR A 187 -5.47 -17.10 9.32
N ALA A 188 -4.98 -17.18 10.56
CA ALA A 188 -4.65 -18.42 11.24
C ALA A 188 -5.87 -19.34 11.41
N ALA A 189 -7.03 -18.79 11.77
CA ALA A 189 -8.26 -19.55 11.90
C ALA A 189 -8.67 -20.23 10.58
N VAL A 190 -8.52 -19.52 9.46
CA VAL A 190 -8.80 -20.03 8.11
C VAL A 190 -7.78 -21.08 7.70
N LEU A 191 -6.49 -20.84 7.98
CA LEU A 191 -5.42 -21.78 7.66
C LEU A 191 -5.54 -23.07 8.48
N ALA A 192 -5.88 -22.99 9.76
CA ALA A 192 -6.06 -24.16 10.62
C ALA A 192 -7.21 -25.09 10.17
N GLU A 193 -8.24 -24.56 9.51
CA GLU A 193 -9.34 -25.36 8.96
C GLU A 193 -8.91 -26.18 7.73
N HIS A 194 -8.05 -25.62 6.88
CA HIS A 194 -7.66 -26.23 5.61
C HIS A 194 -6.29 -26.91 5.62
N PHE A 195 -5.39 -26.48 6.50
CA PHE A 195 -3.99 -26.88 6.63
C PHE A 195 -3.63 -27.07 8.12
N PRO A 196 -4.25 -28.04 8.81
CA PRO A 196 -3.97 -28.31 10.22
C PRO A 196 -2.54 -28.79 10.41
N VAL A 197 -1.96 -28.55 11.59
CA VAL A 197 -0.56 -28.87 11.90
C VAL A 197 -0.22 -30.35 11.68
N SER A 198 0.84 -30.60 10.91
CA SER A 198 1.39 -31.91 10.61
C SER A 198 2.60 -32.23 11.50
N SER A 199 2.76 -33.50 11.87
CA SER A 199 3.95 -33.94 12.63
C SER A 199 5.20 -33.88 11.74
N GLY A 200 6.02 -32.83 11.91
CA GLY A 200 7.24 -32.63 11.14
C GLY A 200 7.31 -31.28 10.43
N ASP A 201 6.33 -30.40 10.65
CA ASP A 201 6.39 -29.03 10.18
C ASP A 201 7.58 -28.28 10.80
N SER A 202 8.24 -27.46 10.00
CA SER A 202 9.40 -26.68 10.39
C SER A 202 9.19 -25.26 9.90
N ASN A 203 9.24 -24.28 10.80
CA ASN A 203 9.07 -22.88 10.46
C ASN A 203 9.98 -22.47 9.29
N GLU A 204 9.37 -22.10 8.15
CA GLU A 204 10.03 -21.79 6.89
C GLU A 204 10.22 -20.27 6.67
N LEU A 205 9.53 -19.40 7.44
CA LEU A 205 9.61 -17.93 7.34
C LEU A 205 10.07 -17.28 8.67
N ASP A 206 10.36 -15.97 8.65
CA ASP A 206 10.74 -15.25 9.87
C ASP A 206 9.52 -14.60 10.55
N ASP A 207 9.30 -14.88 11.83
CA ASP A 207 8.13 -14.42 12.63
C ASP A 207 8.23 -12.94 13.07
N HIS A 208 8.31 -11.99 12.14
CA HIS A 208 8.33 -10.57 12.48
C HIS A 208 7.63 -9.71 11.43
N LEU A 209 7.18 -8.53 11.89
CA LEU A 209 6.68 -7.50 11.00
C LEU A 209 7.86 -6.79 10.32
N VAL A 210 7.82 -6.70 8.99
CA VAL A 210 8.79 -5.93 8.23
C VAL A 210 8.24 -4.56 7.85
N GLU A 211 9.02 -3.51 8.15
CA GLU A 211 8.72 -2.14 7.76
C GLU A 211 9.57 -1.72 6.54
N ILE A 212 8.95 -1.13 5.52
CA ILE A 212 9.61 -0.66 4.28
C ILE A 212 9.18 0.73 3.82
#